data_AF-A0A0N4V2C0-F1
#
_entry.id   AF-A0A0N4V2C0-F1
#
_cell.length_a   1.000
_cell.length_b   1.000
_cell.length_c   1.000
_cell.angle_alpha   90.00
_cell.angle_beta   90.00
_cell.angle_gamma   90.00
#
_symmetry.space_group_name_H-M   'P 1'
#
loop_
_entity.id
_entity.type
_entity.pdbx_description
1 polymer ?
#
loop_
_entity_poly.entity_id
_entity_poly.type
_entity_poly.pdbx_seq_one_letter_code
_entity_poly.pdbx_strand_id
1 'polypeptide(L)'
;MSSSHSSVYVSATSEASGSAAGAIRALTLELKSLQTSPLEGFTVNPSESDIFVWTVAIFGPPGTLYQGGYFKAMINFPKNYPYSPPSVKFLTKVWHPNVYESGDLCISILHPPVDDPHSGELACERWNPTQNVRTILLSVISLLNEPNTSSPANVDASVMYRKWKDSNGKIDDYARIIRKQVEASRVEAEKDGIVVPETLEEYCVKTQPKPSEEELDEFDLDDEGYPYEGSDYEEEYEENTEDSGQGEN
;
A
#
# COMPACT_ATOMS: atom_id res chain seq x y z
N MET A 1 53.40 -25.07 -12.31
CA MET A 1 51.95 -25.30 -12.53
C MET A 1 51.22 -24.74 -11.33
N SER A 2 50.24 -23.89 -11.60
CA SER A 2 49.74 -22.79 -10.76
C SER A 2 49.00 -23.26 -9.49
N SER A 3 49.25 -22.59 -8.36
CA SER A 3 48.42 -22.67 -7.15
C SER A 3 47.24 -21.72 -7.30
N SER A 4 46.03 -22.26 -7.31
CA SER A 4 44.78 -21.47 -7.35
C SER A 4 44.32 -21.16 -5.93
N HIS A 5 44.59 -19.93 -5.47
CA HIS A 5 43.89 -19.32 -4.34
C HIS A 5 42.44 -19.01 -4.77
N SER A 6 41.46 -19.63 -4.11
CA SER A 6 40.05 -19.27 -4.26
C SER A 6 39.78 -18.08 -3.34
N SER A 7 39.66 -16.88 -3.93
CA SER A 7 39.28 -15.66 -3.23
C SER A 7 37.76 -15.63 -3.10
N VAL A 8 37.25 -15.92 -1.91
CA VAL A 8 35.84 -15.73 -1.56
C VAL A 8 35.62 -14.23 -1.38
N TYR A 9 34.99 -13.58 -2.36
CA TYR A 9 34.45 -12.24 -2.19
C TYR A 9 33.19 -12.34 -1.33
N VAL A 10 33.30 -12.03 -0.04
CA VAL A 10 32.15 -11.71 0.79
C VAL A 10 31.80 -10.25 0.51
N SER A 11 30.79 -10.02 -0.33
CA SER A 11 30.21 -8.68 -0.50
C SER A 11 29.47 -8.30 0.78
N ALA A 12 30.12 -7.51 1.63
CA ALA A 12 29.47 -6.83 2.74
C ALA A 12 28.59 -5.70 2.18
N THR A 13 27.29 -5.93 2.12
CA THR A 13 26.32 -4.85 1.92
C THR A 13 26.31 -4.00 3.18
N SER A 14 26.64 -2.71 3.07
CA SER A 14 26.53 -1.75 4.17
C SER A 14 25.06 -1.57 4.56
N GLU A 15 24.65 -2.17 5.67
CA GLU A 15 23.34 -1.89 6.26
C GLU A 15 23.28 -0.40 6.65
N ALA A 16 22.33 0.33 6.06
CA ALA A 16 22.05 1.70 6.45
C ALA A 16 21.69 1.74 7.95
N SER A 17 22.46 2.49 8.73
CA SER A 17 22.34 2.58 10.18
C SER A 17 21.12 3.41 10.61
N GLY A 18 19.92 2.85 10.46
CA GLY A 18 18.71 3.39 11.06
C GLY A 18 18.65 3.04 12.55
N SER A 19 18.32 4.01 13.41
CA SER A 19 18.14 3.76 14.85
C SER A 19 16.72 3.31 15.17
N ALA A 20 16.58 2.43 16.17
CA ALA A 20 15.26 1.98 16.63
C ALA A 20 14.35 3.14 17.07
N ALA A 21 14.90 4.23 17.60
CA ALA A 21 14.13 5.41 17.97
C ALA A 21 13.52 6.12 16.75
N GLY A 22 14.26 6.20 15.64
CA GLY A 22 13.74 6.73 14.37
C GLY A 22 12.61 5.87 13.82
N ALA A 23 12.80 4.55 13.83
CA ALA A 23 11.78 3.60 13.40
C ALA A 23 10.49 3.69 14.23
N ILE A 24 10.60 3.76 15.57
CA ILE A 24 9.44 3.93 16.46
C ILE A 24 8.68 5.22 16.13
N ARG A 25 9.39 6.33 15.88
CA ARG A 25 8.76 7.60 15.51
C ARG A 25 8.01 7.50 14.18
N ALA A 26 8.62 6.88 13.17
CA ALA A 26 7.99 6.67 11.86
C ALA A 26 6.73 5.81 11.98
N LEU A 27 6.82 4.66 12.65
CA LEU A 27 5.70 3.74 12.85
C LEU A 27 4.56 4.39 13.64
N THR A 28 4.86 5.18 14.67
CA THR A 28 3.84 5.93 15.43
C THR A 28 3.08 6.92 14.55
N LEU A 29 3.78 7.64 13.67
CA LEU A 29 3.14 8.60 12.76
C LEU A 29 2.29 7.90 11.69
N GLU A 30 2.79 6.81 11.13
CA GLU A 30 2.04 6.02 10.15
C GLU A 30 0.81 5.36 10.75
N LEU A 31 0.91 4.83 11.98
CA LEU A 31 -0.22 4.28 12.71
C LEU A 31 -1.29 5.35 12.94
N LYS A 32 -0.90 6.54 13.41
CA LYS A 32 -1.81 7.67 13.59
C LYS A 32 -2.49 8.04 12.27
N SER A 33 -1.73 8.10 11.18
CA SER A 33 -2.27 8.38 9.84
C SER A 33 -3.31 7.34 9.40
N LEU A 34 -3.05 6.06 9.62
CA LEU A 34 -3.99 4.96 9.31
C LEU A 34 -5.22 4.95 10.23
N GLN A 35 -5.10 5.44 11.46
CA GLN A 35 -6.25 5.58 12.37
C GLN A 35 -7.12 6.79 12.03
N THR A 36 -6.51 7.92 11.67
CA THR A 36 -7.22 9.14 11.26
C THR A 36 -7.85 9.02 9.87
N SER A 37 -7.17 8.34 8.95
CA SER A 37 -7.66 8.06 7.61
C SER A 37 -7.52 6.55 7.33
N PRO A 38 -8.50 5.73 7.74
CA PRO A 38 -8.48 4.29 7.49
C PRO A 38 -8.40 3.97 6.00
N LEU A 39 -7.77 2.83 5.68
CA LEU A 39 -7.82 2.27 4.34
C LEU A 39 -9.03 1.35 4.22
N GLU A 40 -9.74 1.47 3.10
CA GLU A 40 -10.87 0.59 2.76
C GLU A 40 -10.42 -0.86 2.75
N GLY A 41 -11.24 -1.72 3.35
CA GLY A 41 -10.95 -3.15 3.43
C GLY A 41 -9.83 -3.54 4.41
N PHE A 42 -9.29 -2.62 5.20
CA PHE A 42 -8.26 -2.94 6.20
C PHE A 42 -8.65 -2.52 7.63
N THR A 43 -8.18 -3.29 8.60
CA THR A 43 -8.13 -2.86 10.00
C THR A 43 -6.76 -3.20 10.56
N VAL A 44 -6.07 -2.18 11.06
CA VAL A 44 -4.67 -2.28 11.52
C VAL A 44 -4.63 -2.23 13.04
N ASN A 45 -4.07 -3.27 13.65
CA ASN A 45 -3.95 -3.42 15.09
C ASN A 45 -2.48 -3.65 15.47
N PRO A 46 -1.76 -2.64 15.97
CA PRO A 46 -0.40 -2.83 16.48
C PRO A 46 -0.42 -3.71 17.73
N SER A 47 0.64 -4.50 17.95
CA SER A 47 0.81 -5.27 19.17
C SER A 47 1.02 -4.35 20.37
N GLU A 48 0.38 -4.67 21.50
CA GLU A 48 0.51 -3.92 22.75
C GLU A 48 1.93 -3.95 23.34
N SER A 49 2.66 -5.05 23.08
CA SER A 49 4.00 -5.25 23.63
C SER A 49 5.14 -4.80 22.71
N ASP A 50 4.88 -4.73 21.40
CA ASP A 50 5.91 -4.43 20.40
C ASP A 50 5.33 -3.66 19.21
N ILE A 51 5.64 -2.36 19.12
CA ILE A 51 5.22 -1.50 17.99
C ILE A 51 5.76 -1.98 16.64
N PHE A 52 6.76 -2.87 16.61
CA PHE A 52 7.30 -3.44 15.39
C PHE A 52 6.51 -4.64 14.87
N VAL A 53 5.42 -5.05 15.52
CA VAL A 53 4.57 -6.17 15.07
C VAL A 53 3.13 -5.71 14.98
N TRP A 54 2.58 -5.67 13.77
CA TRP A 54 1.18 -5.27 13.54
C TRP A 54 0.38 -6.44 13.00
N THR A 55 -0.83 -6.63 13.52
CA THR A 55 -1.82 -7.54 12.94
C THR A 55 -2.79 -6.73 12.09
N VAL A 56 -3.01 -7.18 10.86
CA VAL A 56 -3.90 -6.54 9.90
C VAL A 56 -5.00 -7.51 9.52
N ALA A 57 -6.25 -7.08 9.69
CA ALA A 57 -7.40 -7.73 9.08
C ALA A 57 -7.62 -7.14 7.68
N ILE A 58 -7.86 -8.02 6.71
CA ILE A 58 -8.01 -7.74 5.29
C ILE A 58 -9.36 -8.29 4.86
N PHE A 59 -10.24 -7.42 4.39
CA PHE A 59 -11.54 -7.78 3.87
C PHE A 59 -11.46 -7.90 2.35
N GLY A 60 -12.03 -8.95 1.80
CA GLY A 60 -12.01 -9.15 0.35
C GLY A 60 -12.93 -8.16 -0.37
N PRO A 61 -12.45 -7.44 -1.40
CA PRO A 61 -13.26 -6.44 -2.10
C PRO A 61 -14.48 -7.05 -2.81
N PRO A 62 -15.61 -6.32 -2.88
CA PRO A 62 -16.77 -6.73 -3.66
C PRO A 62 -16.44 -6.91 -5.16
N GLY A 63 -17.10 -7.86 -5.82
CA GLY A 63 -16.87 -8.16 -7.24
C GLY A 63 -15.62 -8.99 -7.53
N THR A 64 -14.91 -9.44 -6.49
CA THR A 64 -13.72 -10.29 -6.60
C THR A 64 -14.01 -11.72 -6.12
N LEU A 65 -13.10 -12.67 -6.39
CA LEU A 65 -13.19 -14.02 -5.81
C LEU A 65 -13.08 -14.03 -4.28
N TYR A 66 -12.58 -12.93 -3.70
CA TYR A 66 -12.35 -12.78 -2.27
C TYR A 66 -13.51 -12.10 -1.54
N GLN A 67 -14.55 -11.62 -2.26
CA GLN A 67 -15.68 -10.91 -1.66
C GLN A 67 -16.26 -11.66 -0.45
N GLY A 68 -16.44 -10.93 0.66
CA GLY A 68 -16.92 -11.50 1.93
C GLY A 68 -15.87 -12.32 2.68
N GLY A 69 -14.61 -12.33 2.25
CA GLY A 69 -13.50 -12.96 2.95
C GLY A 69 -12.93 -12.11 4.07
N TYR A 70 -12.40 -12.76 5.10
CA TYR A 70 -11.73 -12.16 6.25
C TYR A 70 -10.35 -12.80 6.46
N PHE A 71 -9.30 -12.11 6.02
CA PHE A 71 -7.94 -12.63 6.11
C PHE A 71 -7.13 -11.87 7.15
N LYS A 72 -6.37 -12.59 7.95
CA LYS A 72 -5.43 -12.00 8.90
C LYS A 72 -4.02 -12.10 8.36
N ALA A 73 -3.27 -11.00 8.45
CA ALA A 73 -1.85 -10.94 8.17
C ALA A 73 -1.10 -10.27 9.32
N MET A 74 0.18 -10.59 9.45
CA MET A 74 1.11 -9.95 10.37
C MET A 74 2.15 -9.19 9.55
N ILE A 75 2.41 -7.95 9.94
CA ILE A 75 3.50 -7.13 9.43
C ILE A 75 4.57 -7.05 10.51
N ASN A 76 5.79 -7.44 10.19
CA ASN A 76 6.93 -7.36 11.09
C ASN A 76 7.94 -6.35 10.56
N PHE A 77 8.21 -5.31 11.34
CA PHE A 77 9.06 -4.18 10.96
C PHE A 77 10.49 -4.38 11.47
N PRO A 78 11.51 -4.09 10.65
CA PRO A 78 12.88 -4.12 11.12
C PRO A 78 13.18 -2.90 12.01
N LYS A 79 14.21 -3.01 12.86
CA LYS A 79 14.59 -1.92 13.79
C LYS A 79 15.15 -0.68 13.09
N ASN A 80 15.54 -0.79 11.82
CA ASN A 80 15.99 0.30 10.97
C ASN A 80 14.92 0.76 9.96
N TYR A 81 13.65 0.41 10.15
CA TYR A 81 12.56 0.94 9.32
C TYR A 81 12.57 2.48 9.27
N PRO A 82 12.32 3.13 8.11
CA PRO A 82 11.93 2.58 6.81
C PRO A 82 13.11 2.25 5.87
N TYR A 83 14.35 2.19 6.34
CA TYR A 83 15.50 1.91 5.46
C TYR A 83 15.52 0.46 4.94
N SER A 84 14.97 -0.48 5.71
CA SER A 84 14.72 -1.85 5.27
C SER A 84 13.22 -2.15 5.26
N PRO A 85 12.75 -3.01 4.32
CA PRO A 85 11.34 -3.35 4.21
C PRO A 85 10.85 -4.15 5.42
N PRO A 86 9.57 -4.04 5.80
CA PRO A 86 8.94 -5.02 6.67
C PRO A 86 8.73 -6.36 5.93
N SER A 87 8.45 -7.41 6.68
CA SER A 87 7.89 -8.65 6.13
C SER A 87 6.39 -8.72 6.38
N VAL A 88 5.65 -9.33 5.44
CA VAL A 88 4.21 -9.55 5.56
C VAL A 88 3.94 -11.05 5.48
N LYS A 89 3.20 -11.57 6.44
CA LYS A 89 2.86 -12.98 6.54
C LYS A 89 1.38 -13.17 6.82
N PHE A 90 0.69 -13.90 5.95
CA PHE A 90 -0.68 -14.32 6.19
C PHE A 90 -0.73 -15.32 7.36
N LEU A 91 -1.57 -15.02 8.34
CA LEU A 91 -1.92 -15.91 9.45
C LEU A 91 -3.04 -16.86 9.03
N THR A 92 -3.99 -16.35 8.23
CA THR A 92 -4.98 -17.18 7.54
C THR A 92 -4.31 -17.93 6.39
N LYS A 93 -4.63 -19.21 6.19
CA LYS A 93 -4.09 -19.95 5.04
C LYS A 93 -4.70 -19.43 3.75
N VAL A 94 -3.88 -18.87 2.86
CA VAL A 94 -4.30 -18.32 1.55
C VAL A 94 -3.68 -19.13 0.42
N TRP A 95 -4.50 -19.56 -0.55
CA TRP A 95 -4.05 -20.20 -1.78
C TRP A 95 -3.89 -19.12 -2.84
N HIS A 96 -2.66 -18.71 -3.13
CA HIS A 96 -2.41 -17.56 -4.01
C HIS A 96 -1.06 -17.68 -4.72
N PRO A 97 -0.92 -17.27 -6.00
CA PRO A 97 0.34 -17.37 -6.75
C PRO A 97 1.54 -16.72 -6.07
N ASN A 98 1.33 -15.65 -5.30
CA ASN A 98 2.38 -14.86 -4.64
C ASN A 98 2.46 -15.04 -3.11
N VAL A 99 1.78 -16.05 -2.55
CA VAL A 99 1.87 -16.39 -1.12
C VAL A 99 2.51 -17.77 -0.99
N TYR A 100 3.58 -17.87 -0.20
CA TYR A 100 4.23 -19.14 0.10
C TYR A 100 3.33 -20.02 0.98
N GLU A 101 3.61 -21.33 1.03
CA GLU A 101 2.87 -22.24 1.93
C GLU A 101 3.05 -21.89 3.41
N SER A 102 4.17 -21.25 3.77
CA SER A 102 4.42 -20.70 5.09
C SER A 102 3.50 -19.51 5.45
N GLY A 103 2.84 -18.91 4.46
CA GLY A 103 2.05 -17.67 4.57
C GLY A 103 2.83 -16.40 4.20
N ASP A 104 4.14 -16.48 3.98
CA ASP A 104 4.94 -15.30 3.63
C ASP A 104 4.51 -14.75 2.26
N LEU A 105 4.33 -13.43 2.18
CA LEU A 105 3.93 -12.73 0.97
C LEU A 105 5.16 -12.33 0.15
N CYS A 106 5.14 -12.62 -1.15
CA CYS A 106 6.19 -12.24 -2.09
C CYS A 106 5.67 -11.16 -3.05
N ILE A 107 6.07 -9.90 -2.81
CA ILE A 107 5.81 -8.75 -3.69
C ILE A 107 7.03 -7.86 -3.77
N SER A 108 7.28 -7.27 -4.93
CA SER A 108 8.47 -6.47 -5.23
C SER A 108 8.72 -5.37 -4.20
N ILE A 109 7.67 -4.69 -3.73
CA ILE A 109 7.77 -3.58 -2.77
C ILE A 109 8.34 -4.02 -1.41
N LEU A 110 8.25 -5.31 -1.05
CA LEU A 110 8.82 -5.84 0.20
C LEU A 110 10.27 -6.34 0.03
N HIS A 111 10.87 -6.12 -1.14
CA HIS A 111 12.26 -6.49 -1.41
C HIS A 111 13.11 -5.23 -1.64
N PRO A 112 14.36 -5.22 -1.13
CA PRO A 112 15.32 -4.18 -1.45
C PRO A 112 15.49 -4.00 -2.96
N PRO A 113 15.93 -2.82 -3.41
CA PRO A 113 16.27 -2.63 -4.82
C PRO A 113 17.39 -3.59 -5.21
N VAL A 114 17.28 -4.15 -6.41
CA VAL A 114 18.32 -4.97 -7.02
C VAL A 114 18.94 -4.13 -8.13
N ASP A 115 20.27 -4.00 -8.11
CA ASP A 115 21.03 -3.38 -9.22
C ASP A 115 21.12 -4.37 -10.40
N ASP A 116 19.97 -4.83 -10.90
CA ASP A 116 19.88 -5.68 -12.09
C ASP A 116 19.11 -4.95 -13.21
N PRO A 117 19.83 -4.42 -14.22
CA PRO A 117 19.25 -3.76 -15.38
C PRO A 117 18.32 -4.65 -16.21
N HIS A 118 18.37 -5.97 -16.06
CA HIS A 118 17.53 -6.91 -16.80
C HIS A 118 16.28 -7.37 -16.03
N SER A 119 16.13 -6.95 -14.77
CA SER A 119 14.99 -7.34 -13.94
C SER A 119 13.65 -6.86 -14.51
N GLY A 120 13.66 -5.74 -15.26
CA GLY A 120 12.46 -5.13 -15.83
C GLY A 120 11.55 -4.46 -14.79
N GLU A 121 11.98 -4.38 -13.54
CA GLU A 121 11.23 -3.75 -12.45
C GLU A 121 11.67 -2.31 -12.24
N LEU A 122 10.71 -1.41 -12.02
CA LEU A 122 10.97 -0.01 -11.73
C LEU A 122 11.50 0.13 -10.30
N ALA A 123 12.38 1.11 -10.06
CA ALA A 123 12.88 1.40 -8.72
C ALA A 123 11.75 1.74 -7.71
N CYS A 124 10.63 2.30 -8.20
CA CYS A 124 9.45 2.58 -7.38
C CYS A 124 8.62 1.33 -7.05
N GLU A 125 8.78 0.22 -7.78
CA GLU A 125 8.12 -1.06 -7.50
C GLU A 125 8.84 -1.86 -6.43
N ARG A 126 10.10 -1.49 -6.11
CA ARG A 126 10.91 -2.06 -5.03
C ARG A 126 10.85 -1.21 -3.76
N TRP A 127 11.27 -1.78 -2.64
CA TRP A 127 11.34 -1.06 -1.39
C TRP A 127 12.30 0.12 -1.50
N ASN A 128 11.87 1.27 -0.99
CA ASN A 128 12.74 2.40 -0.75
C ASN A 128 12.17 3.21 0.44
N PRO A 129 12.96 4.06 1.11
CA PRO A 129 12.53 4.74 2.34
C PRO A 129 11.37 5.73 2.20
N THR A 130 10.87 5.98 0.97
CA THR A 130 9.66 6.79 0.75
C THR A 130 8.37 5.96 0.74
N GLN A 131 8.50 4.63 0.63
CA GLN A 131 7.39 3.69 0.82
C GLN A 131 6.96 3.65 2.29
N ASN A 132 5.71 3.27 2.52
CA ASN A 132 5.10 3.25 3.85
C ASN A 132 4.08 2.12 3.97
N VAL A 133 3.51 1.92 5.16
CA VAL A 133 2.53 0.86 5.40
C VAL A 133 1.30 1.02 4.51
N ARG A 134 0.86 2.25 4.23
CA ARG A 134 -0.29 2.48 3.34
C ARG A 134 -0.01 1.97 1.94
N THR A 135 1.16 2.24 1.37
CA THR A 135 1.50 1.74 0.03
C THR A 135 1.62 0.22 0.00
N ILE A 136 2.18 -0.40 1.05
CA ILE A 136 2.21 -1.87 1.20
C ILE A 136 0.78 -2.45 1.16
N LEU A 137 -0.14 -1.91 1.97
CA LEU A 137 -1.51 -2.42 2.05
C LEU A 137 -2.25 -2.27 0.71
N LEU A 138 -2.09 -1.15 0.01
CA LEU A 138 -2.64 -0.96 -1.34
C LEU A 138 -2.05 -1.97 -2.34
N SER A 139 -0.75 -2.25 -2.28
CA SER A 139 -0.11 -3.27 -3.10
C SER A 139 -0.64 -4.67 -2.80
N VAL A 140 -0.96 -4.99 -1.53
CA VAL A 140 -1.54 -6.30 -1.15
C VAL A 140 -2.92 -6.50 -1.80
N ILE A 141 -3.82 -5.52 -1.76
CA ILE A 141 -5.13 -5.63 -2.43
C ILE A 141 -4.96 -5.77 -3.95
N SER A 142 -4.10 -4.93 -4.54
CA SER A 142 -3.83 -4.99 -5.97
C SER A 142 -3.37 -6.39 -6.40
N LEU A 143 -2.44 -6.98 -5.65
CA LEU A 143 -1.92 -8.31 -5.92
C LEU A 143 -2.96 -9.42 -5.73
N LEU A 144 -3.82 -9.34 -4.72
CA LEU A 144 -4.90 -10.32 -4.52
C LEU A 144 -5.86 -10.34 -5.72
N ASN A 145 -6.11 -9.18 -6.33
CA ASN A 145 -6.96 -9.08 -7.51
C ASN A 145 -6.23 -9.48 -8.80
N GLU A 146 -4.97 -9.08 -8.94
CA GLU A 146 -4.12 -9.33 -10.11
C GLU A 146 -2.78 -9.97 -9.70
N PRO A 147 -2.75 -11.29 -9.50
CA PRO A 147 -1.54 -12.00 -9.12
C PRO A 147 -0.43 -11.89 -10.18
N ASN A 148 0.82 -11.74 -9.72
CA ASN A 148 1.99 -11.84 -10.59
C ASN A 148 2.32 -13.32 -10.85
N THR A 149 2.07 -13.77 -12.07
CA THR A 149 2.33 -15.16 -12.47
C THR A 149 3.71 -15.41 -13.07
N SER A 150 4.49 -14.35 -13.34
CA SER A 150 5.81 -14.45 -13.96
C SER A 150 6.87 -14.91 -12.97
N SER A 151 6.75 -14.51 -11.70
CA SER A 151 7.61 -14.94 -10.59
C SER A 151 6.74 -15.37 -9.38
N PRO A 152 6.09 -16.54 -9.46
CA PRO A 152 5.18 -16.98 -8.41
C PRO A 152 5.91 -17.60 -7.21
N ALA A 153 5.43 -17.30 -6.01
CA ALA A 153 5.82 -18.00 -4.77
C ALA A 153 5.21 -19.41 -4.70
N ASN A 154 4.01 -19.57 -5.25
CA ASN A 154 3.29 -20.84 -5.35
C ASN A 154 3.01 -21.15 -6.83
N VAL A 155 3.81 -22.06 -7.39
CA VAL A 155 3.76 -22.44 -8.80
C VAL A 155 2.43 -23.10 -9.15
N ASP A 156 1.90 -23.96 -8.28
CA ASP A 156 0.64 -24.66 -8.52
C ASP A 156 -0.56 -23.70 -8.56
N ALA A 157 -0.62 -22.78 -7.59
CA ALA A 157 -1.64 -21.72 -7.58
C ALA A 157 -1.53 -20.84 -8.83
N SER A 158 -0.31 -20.51 -9.27
CA SER A 158 -0.04 -19.73 -10.48
C SER A 158 -0.52 -20.44 -11.76
N VAL A 159 -0.27 -21.75 -11.89
CA VAL A 159 -0.76 -22.55 -13.02
C VAL A 159 -2.29 -22.62 -13.03
N MET A 160 -2.90 -22.84 -11.86
CA MET A 160 -4.37 -22.89 -11.75
C MET A 160 -5.01 -21.54 -12.07
N TYR A 161 -4.44 -20.43 -11.58
CA TYR A 161 -4.93 -19.09 -11.85
C TYR A 161 -4.87 -18.76 -13.35
N ARG A 162 -3.76 -19.06 -14.04
CA ARG A 162 -3.65 -18.87 -15.50
C ARG A 162 -4.72 -19.65 -16.24
N LYS A 163 -4.91 -20.94 -15.93
CA LYS A 163 -5.97 -21.76 -16.55
C LYS A 163 -7.37 -21.18 -16.32
N TRP A 164 -7.64 -20.68 -15.12
CA TRP A 164 -8.91 -20.03 -14.81
C TRP A 164 -9.10 -18.74 -15.63
N LYS A 165 -8.07 -17.88 -15.69
CA LYS A 165 -8.10 -16.61 -16.44
C LYS A 165 -8.24 -16.83 -17.95
N ASP A 166 -7.41 -17.69 -18.53
CA ASP A 166 -7.37 -17.98 -19.97
C ASP A 166 -8.65 -18.67 -20.47
N SER A 167 -9.34 -19.39 -19.58
CA SER A 167 -10.62 -20.04 -19.89
C SER A 167 -11.83 -19.15 -19.65
N ASN A 168 -11.64 -17.89 -19.27
CA ASN A 168 -12.70 -16.96 -18.84
C ASN A 168 -13.59 -17.58 -17.75
N GLY A 169 -12.99 -18.26 -16.78
CA GLY A 169 -13.68 -18.88 -15.65
C GLY A 169 -14.35 -20.23 -15.93
N LYS A 170 -14.23 -20.81 -17.12
CA LYS A 170 -14.78 -22.16 -17.42
C LYS A 170 -14.08 -23.25 -16.60
N ILE A 171 -12.77 -23.11 -16.38
CA ILE A 171 -12.00 -23.98 -15.48
C ILE A 171 -12.01 -23.35 -14.09
N ASP A 172 -12.96 -23.77 -13.25
CA ASP A 172 -13.28 -23.15 -11.97
C ASP A 172 -12.46 -23.69 -10.78
N ASP A 173 -11.46 -24.55 -11.01
CA ASP A 173 -10.69 -25.18 -9.91
C ASP A 173 -10.05 -24.16 -8.97
N TYR A 174 -9.43 -23.11 -9.52
CA TYR A 174 -8.83 -22.02 -8.73
C TYR A 174 -9.90 -21.31 -7.90
N ALA A 175 -10.95 -20.80 -8.54
CA ALA A 175 -12.01 -20.05 -7.89
C ALA A 175 -12.77 -20.90 -6.86
N ARG A 176 -12.96 -22.20 -7.07
CA ARG A 176 -13.55 -23.12 -6.09
C ARG A 176 -12.70 -23.22 -4.82
N ILE A 177 -11.37 -23.24 -4.93
CA ILE A 177 -10.47 -23.23 -3.76
C ILE A 177 -10.62 -21.90 -3.01
N ILE A 178 -10.60 -20.77 -3.72
CA ILE A 178 -10.74 -19.45 -3.09
C ILE A 178 -12.09 -19.31 -2.38
N ARG A 179 -13.21 -19.68 -3.03
CA ARG A 179 -14.54 -19.64 -2.40
C ARG A 179 -14.62 -20.47 -1.14
N LYS A 180 -13.96 -21.64 -1.11
CA LYS A 180 -13.87 -22.48 0.10
C LYS A 180 -13.06 -21.80 1.21
N GLN A 181 -11.99 -21.08 0.87
CA GLN A 181 -11.20 -20.32 1.84
C GLN A 181 -11.97 -19.12 2.38
N VAL A 182 -12.70 -18.39 1.52
CA VAL A 182 -13.58 -17.29 1.92
C VAL A 182 -14.61 -17.77 2.93
N GLU A 183 -15.31 -18.88 2.65
CA GLU A 183 -16.31 -19.40 3.57
C GLU A 183 -15.70 -19.83 4.92
N ALA A 184 -14.54 -20.50 4.89
CA ALA A 184 -13.82 -20.85 6.11
C ALA A 184 -13.42 -19.59 6.92
N SER A 185 -13.03 -18.52 6.22
CA SER A 185 -12.63 -17.26 6.85
C SER A 185 -13.79 -16.51 7.50
N ARG A 186 -15.02 -16.65 6.99
CA ARG A 186 -16.23 -16.07 7.61
C ARG A 186 -16.50 -16.68 8.98
N VAL A 187 -16.32 -17.99 9.11
CA VAL A 187 -16.43 -18.69 10.40
C VAL A 187 -15.36 -18.19 11.40
N GLU A 188 -14.17 -17.84 10.92
CA GLU A 188 -13.16 -17.21 11.77
C GLU A 188 -13.53 -15.78 12.17
N ALA A 189 -14.10 -14.99 11.25
CA ALA A 189 -14.58 -13.65 11.55
C ALA A 189 -15.66 -13.65 12.64
N GLU A 190 -16.61 -14.59 12.60
CA GLU A 190 -17.64 -14.75 13.62
C GLU A 190 -17.05 -15.05 15.00
N LYS A 191 -16.03 -15.92 15.06
CA LYS A 191 -15.31 -16.23 16.32
C LYS A 191 -14.59 -15.02 16.90
N ASP A 192 -14.03 -14.19 16.02
CA ASP A 192 -13.35 -12.96 16.40
C ASP A 192 -14.33 -11.78 16.64
N GLY A 193 -15.64 -12.00 16.45
CA GLY A 193 -16.68 -10.98 16.62
C GLY A 193 -16.66 -9.89 15.55
N ILE A 194 -16.07 -10.16 14.38
CA ILE A 194 -15.89 -9.21 13.28
C ILE A 194 -17.05 -9.33 12.28
N VAL A 195 -17.70 -8.20 12.01
CA VAL A 195 -18.68 -8.08 10.93
C VAL A 195 -17.96 -7.77 9.61
N VAL A 196 -18.04 -8.72 8.67
CA VAL A 196 -17.42 -8.62 7.35
C VAL A 196 -18.31 -7.77 6.43
N PRO A 197 -17.78 -6.75 5.75
CA PRO A 197 -18.54 -5.99 4.77
C PRO A 197 -18.83 -6.85 3.53
N GLU A 198 -20.10 -6.90 3.11
CA GLU A 198 -20.53 -7.69 1.94
C GLU A 198 -20.92 -6.80 0.75
N THR A 199 -21.25 -5.53 1.02
CA THR A 199 -21.62 -4.53 0.01
C THR A 199 -20.49 -3.54 -0.25
N LEU A 200 -20.53 -2.88 -1.41
CA LEU A 200 -19.58 -1.80 -1.75
C LEU A 200 -19.69 -0.63 -0.78
N GLU A 201 -20.91 -0.29 -0.37
CA GLU A 201 -21.17 0.78 0.59
C GLU A 201 -20.51 0.47 1.94
N GLU A 202 -20.70 -0.73 2.49
CA GLU A 202 -20.07 -1.13 3.76
C GLU A 202 -18.54 -1.19 3.66
N TYR A 203 -18.02 -1.58 2.50
CA TYR A 203 -16.59 -1.67 2.25
C TYR A 203 -15.91 -0.29 2.23
N CYS A 204 -16.57 0.72 1.64
CA CYS A 204 -16.03 2.07 1.50
C CYS A 204 -16.36 3.00 2.69
N VAL A 205 -17.53 2.84 3.35
CA VAL A 205 -18.07 3.78 4.36
C VAL A 205 -17.24 3.86 5.65
N LYS A 206 -16.45 2.84 6.01
CA LYS A 206 -15.56 2.88 7.20
C LYS A 206 -14.43 3.92 7.11
N THR A 207 -14.37 4.72 6.03
CA THR A 207 -13.35 5.76 5.81
C THR A 207 -13.87 7.19 5.90
N GLN A 208 -15.17 7.43 6.10
CA GLN A 208 -15.62 8.80 6.33
C GLN A 208 -15.18 9.28 7.72
N PRO A 209 -14.36 10.35 7.82
CA PRO A 209 -14.05 10.94 9.10
C PRO A 209 -15.37 11.44 9.69
N LYS A 210 -15.66 11.02 10.93
CA LYS A 210 -16.73 11.63 11.71
C LYS A 210 -16.36 13.11 11.86
N PRO A 211 -17.16 14.07 11.38
CA PRO A 211 -16.89 15.47 11.68
C PRO A 211 -16.96 15.59 13.20
N SER A 212 -15.85 15.92 13.85
CA SER A 212 -15.88 16.41 15.22
C SER A 212 -16.68 17.70 15.19
N GLU A 213 -17.80 17.72 15.89
CA GLU A 213 -18.77 18.83 15.95
C GLU A 213 -18.22 20.10 16.66
N GLU A 214 -16.91 20.35 16.67
CA GLU A 214 -16.27 21.42 17.47
C GLU A 214 -15.50 22.48 16.67
N GLU A 215 -15.58 22.51 15.32
CA GLU A 215 -14.97 23.60 14.52
C GLU A 215 -15.99 24.36 13.66
N LEU A 216 -17.14 24.73 14.24
CA LEU A 216 -18.03 25.75 13.68
C LEU A 216 -18.41 26.73 14.79
N ASP A 217 -17.46 27.54 15.24
CA ASP A 217 -17.71 28.73 16.06
C ASP A 217 -16.54 29.71 15.93
N GLU A 218 -16.37 30.31 14.75
CA GLU A 218 -15.84 31.68 14.65
C GLU A 218 -16.00 32.22 13.21
N PHE A 219 -17.14 32.86 12.91
CA PHE A 219 -17.21 34.03 12.02
C PHE A 219 -18.62 34.65 12.12
N ASP A 220 -18.93 35.23 13.27
CA ASP A 220 -19.91 36.31 13.36
C ASP A 220 -19.19 37.57 12.83
N LEU A 221 -19.35 37.87 11.53
CA LEU A 221 -19.08 39.21 11.02
C LEU A 221 -20.38 39.79 10.49
N ASP A 222 -20.81 40.81 11.22
CA ASP A 222 -22.03 41.57 11.08
C ASP A 222 -22.34 42.02 9.65
N ASP A 223 -23.62 41.83 9.33
CA ASP A 223 -24.40 42.40 8.24
C ASP A 223 -24.37 43.93 8.27
N GLU A 224 -23.58 44.57 7.41
CA GLU A 224 -23.76 45.97 7.04
C GLU A 224 -23.51 46.13 5.53
N GLY A 225 -24.61 46.20 4.78
CA GLY A 225 -24.61 46.37 3.33
C GLY A 225 -24.17 47.77 2.90
N TYR A 226 -23.32 47.82 1.87
CA TYR A 226 -23.11 49.04 1.08
C TYR A 226 -23.11 48.73 -0.43
N PRO A 227 -23.61 49.66 -1.26
CA PRO A 227 -24.14 49.35 -2.58
C PRO A 227 -23.08 49.45 -3.70
N TYR A 228 -23.33 48.66 -4.73
CA TYR A 228 -22.61 48.59 -6.00
C TYR A 228 -22.76 49.90 -6.79
N GLU A 229 -21.65 50.62 -7.03
CA GLU A 229 -21.52 51.56 -8.14
C GLU A 229 -20.35 51.12 -9.02
N GLY A 230 -20.65 50.86 -10.29
CA GLY A 230 -19.66 50.58 -11.31
C GLY A 230 -19.08 51.86 -11.90
N SER A 231 -17.85 51.77 -12.41
CA SER A 231 -17.37 52.64 -13.48
C SER A 231 -16.22 51.98 -14.23
N ASP A 232 -16.32 52.08 -15.55
CA ASP A 232 -15.39 51.71 -16.60
C ASP A 232 -13.96 52.19 -16.37
N TYR A 233 -12.97 51.35 -16.71
CA TYR A 233 -11.64 51.80 -17.14
C TYR A 233 -11.09 50.89 -18.24
N GLU A 234 -10.71 51.54 -19.34
CA GLU A 234 -10.30 51.01 -20.64
C GLU A 234 -8.96 50.25 -20.63
N GLU A 235 -8.81 49.33 -21.58
CA GLU A 235 -7.56 48.69 -21.98
C GLU A 235 -6.73 49.64 -22.87
N GLU A 236 -5.50 49.97 -22.46
CA GLU A 236 -4.46 50.45 -23.39
C GLU A 236 -3.25 49.52 -23.35
N TYR A 237 -2.95 48.94 -24.53
CA TYR A 237 -1.75 48.17 -24.81
C TYR A 237 -0.65 49.15 -25.26
N GLU A 238 0.45 49.23 -24.51
CA GLU A 238 1.66 49.91 -25.00
C GLU A 238 2.68 48.90 -25.54
N GLU A 239 3.01 49.13 -26.79
CA GLU A 239 3.94 48.43 -27.67
C GLU A 239 5.38 48.80 -27.27
N ASN A 240 6.20 47.83 -26.85
CA ASN A 240 7.62 48.06 -26.60
C ASN A 240 8.36 48.17 -27.95
N THR A 241 8.65 49.39 -28.38
CA THR A 241 9.61 49.66 -29.46
C THR A 241 11.04 49.72 -28.93
N GLU A 242 11.92 49.00 -29.63
CA GLU A 242 13.37 49.01 -29.50
C GLU A 242 13.96 50.43 -29.59
N ASP A 243 14.89 50.78 -28.70
CA ASP A 243 15.86 51.85 -28.98
C ASP A 243 17.27 51.46 -28.54
N SER A 244 18.09 51.32 -29.57
CA SER A 244 19.53 51.13 -29.56
C SER A 244 20.26 52.45 -29.29
N GLY A 245 20.95 52.55 -28.15
CA GLY A 245 22.01 53.54 -27.93
C GLY A 245 23.31 52.82 -27.57
N GLN A 246 24.51 53.21 -28.00
CA GLN A 246 25.02 54.34 -28.76
C GLN A 246 26.40 53.93 -29.31
N GLY A 247 26.80 54.53 -30.43
CA GLY A 247 28.09 54.29 -31.08
C GLY A 247 29.29 54.97 -30.41
N GLU A 248 30.42 54.28 -30.53
CA GLU A 248 31.76 54.74 -30.96
C GLU A 248 32.26 56.13 -30.53
N ASN A 249 33.29 56.14 -29.66
CA ASN A 249 34.70 56.40 -30.03
C ASN A 249 35.61 56.43 -28.80
#